data_AF-A0A8J5NCX5-F1
#
_entry.id   AF-A0A8J5NCX5-F1
#
_cell.length_a   1.000
_cell.length_b   1.000
_cell.length_c   1.000
_cell.angle_alpha   90.00
_cell.angle_beta   90.00
_cell.angle_gamma   90.00
#
_symmetry.space_group_name_H-M   'P 1'
#
loop_
_entity.id
_entity.type
_entity.pdbx_description
1 polymer ?
#
loop_
_entity_poly.entity_id
_entity_poly.type
_entity_poly.pdbx_seq_one_letter_code
_entity_poly.pdbx_strand_id
1 'polypeptide(L)'
;MCSVCQGKRVITFCLSSQWFPSSSSSSSTFFFVRPRPFRFPLSDGSIAEVRYIADENGFQPQSPLLPTPPPLPAHAIEQIRFAEEQRALGVVFE
;
A
#
# COMPACT_ATOMS: atom_id res chain seq x y z
N MET A 1 -23.57 -26.63 -42.80
CA MET A 1 -23.04 -27.10 -44.09
C MET A 1 -21.53 -26.98 -44.07
N CYS A 2 -20.85 -28.10 -44.29
CA CYS A 2 -19.40 -28.26 -44.24
C CYS A 2 -18.81 -27.93 -45.62
N SER A 3 -17.85 -27.00 -45.70
CA SER A 3 -17.03 -26.83 -46.91
C SER A 3 -15.55 -26.91 -46.57
N VAL A 4 -15.09 -28.15 -46.68
CA VAL A 4 -13.75 -28.63 -47.00
C VAL A 4 -12.82 -27.59 -47.64
N CYS A 5 -11.76 -27.22 -46.90
CA CYS A 5 -10.46 -26.88 -47.48
C CYS A 5 -9.45 -27.91 -46.98
N GLN A 6 -9.45 -29.07 -47.63
CA GLN A 6 -8.34 -30.03 -47.61
C GLN A 6 -7.17 -29.41 -48.37
N GLY A 7 -6.01 -29.25 -47.74
CA GLY A 7 -4.85 -28.72 -48.48
C GLY A 7 -3.63 -28.30 -47.67
N LYS A 8 -2.97 -29.26 -47.02
CA LYS A 8 -1.50 -29.33 -46.86
C LYS A 8 -0.80 -28.11 -46.22
N ARG A 9 -0.49 -28.24 -44.92
CA ARG A 9 0.83 -27.94 -44.33
C ARG A 9 0.88 -28.40 -42.86
N VAL A 10 0.82 -29.71 -42.66
CA VAL A 10 1.60 -30.38 -41.60
C VAL A 10 2.99 -30.49 -42.25
N ILE A 11 4.07 -29.92 -41.73
CA ILE A 11 4.79 -30.34 -40.54
C ILE A 11 5.58 -29.10 -40.09
N THR A 12 5.19 -28.50 -38.97
CA THR A 12 6.04 -27.53 -38.27
C THR A 12 7.18 -28.31 -37.64
N PHE A 13 8.35 -28.26 -38.28
CA PHE A 13 9.61 -28.60 -37.65
C PHE A 13 9.94 -27.49 -36.65
N CYS A 14 9.74 -27.76 -35.36
CA CYS A 14 10.37 -27.00 -34.28
C CYS A 14 10.74 -27.98 -33.15
N LEU A 15 11.62 -28.92 -33.50
CA LEU A 15 12.47 -29.59 -32.54
C LEU A 15 13.60 -28.60 -32.20
N SER A 16 13.37 -27.71 -31.24
CA SER A 16 14.45 -27.00 -30.55
C SER A 16 13.91 -26.43 -29.25
N SER A 17 14.41 -27.03 -28.18
CA SER A 17 14.69 -26.42 -26.88
C SER A 17 14.72 -24.89 -26.91
N GLN A 18 13.58 -24.25 -26.69
CA GLN A 18 13.52 -22.83 -26.38
C GLN A 18 12.75 -22.66 -25.08
N TRP A 19 13.55 -22.62 -24.02
CA TRP A 19 13.26 -22.06 -22.71
C TRP A 19 12.53 -20.72 -22.92
N PHE A 20 11.20 -20.68 -22.73
CA PHE A 20 10.46 -19.42 -22.70
C PHE A 20 10.76 -18.74 -21.35
N PRO A 21 11.48 -17.60 -21.32
CA PRO A 21 11.58 -16.81 -20.11
C PRO A 21 10.30 -16.00 -19.95
N SER A 22 9.73 -16.10 -18.76
CA SER A 22 9.05 -15.03 -18.03
C SER A 22 8.33 -13.96 -18.86
N SER A 23 7.01 -14.08 -18.95
CA SER A 23 6.19 -12.95 -18.56
C SER A 23 5.21 -13.44 -17.50
N SER A 24 5.72 -13.62 -16.28
CA SER A 24 4.88 -13.42 -15.11
C SER A 24 4.40 -11.97 -15.21
N SER A 25 3.24 -11.78 -15.82
CA SER A 25 2.43 -10.61 -15.52
C SER A 25 2.06 -10.79 -14.06
N SER A 26 2.96 -10.35 -13.19
CA SER A 26 2.63 -10.02 -11.82
C SER A 26 1.69 -8.84 -11.93
N SER A 27 0.43 -9.15 -12.26
CA SER A 27 -0.69 -8.35 -11.83
C SER A 27 -0.61 -8.45 -10.32
N SER A 28 0.18 -7.56 -9.73
CA SER A 28 0.00 -7.16 -8.36
C SER A 28 -1.41 -6.62 -8.33
N THR A 29 -2.35 -7.54 -8.10
CA THR A 29 -3.66 -7.23 -7.57
C THR A 29 -3.35 -6.67 -6.19
N PHE A 30 -2.92 -5.41 -6.19
CA PHE A 30 -2.93 -4.57 -5.01
C PHE A 30 -4.40 -4.54 -4.65
N PHE A 31 -4.77 -5.41 -3.71
CA PHE A 31 -6.12 -5.51 -3.21
C PHE A 31 -6.31 -4.23 -2.40
N PHE A 32 -6.65 -3.14 -3.09
CA PHE A 32 -7.00 -1.89 -2.46
C PHE A 32 -8.33 -2.11 -1.78
N VAL A 33 -8.28 -2.66 -0.57
CA VAL A 33 -9.41 -2.67 0.34
C VAL A 33 -9.76 -1.21 0.56
N ARG A 34 -10.87 -0.75 -0.03
CA ARG A 34 -11.43 0.56 0.33
C ARG A 34 -12.03 0.42 1.72
N PRO A 35 -11.42 0.99 2.78
CA PRO A 35 -12.11 1.07 4.05
C PRO A 35 -13.35 1.93 3.87
N ARG A 36 -14.49 1.47 4.39
CA ARG A 36 -15.68 2.31 4.51
C ARG A 36 -15.71 2.94 5.90
N PRO A 37 -16.02 4.23 6.03
CA PRO A 37 -16.18 4.85 7.33
C PRO A 37 -17.35 4.22 8.10
N PHE A 38 -17.16 4.00 9.39
CA PHE A 38 -18.22 3.53 10.30
C PHE A 38 -18.94 4.74 10.90
N ARG A 39 -20.28 4.67 10.99
CA ARG A 39 -21.13 5.77 11.49
C ARG A 39 -22.06 5.24 12.58
N PHE A 40 -22.14 5.94 13.70
CA PHE A 40 -23.09 5.62 14.78
C PHE A 40 -23.67 6.90 15.42
N PRO A 41 -24.91 6.86 15.91
CA PRO A 41 -25.54 7.98 16.58
C PRO A 41 -24.98 8.15 18.01
N LEU A 42 -24.72 9.39 18.41
CA LEU A 42 -24.41 9.76 19.80
C LEU A 42 -25.69 10.10 20.56
N SER A 43 -25.61 10.13 21.90
CA SER A 43 -26.70 10.60 22.78
C SER A 43 -27.15 12.02 22.46
N ASP A 44 -26.28 12.82 21.85
CA ASP A 44 -26.52 14.22 21.49
C ASP A 44 -27.20 14.39 20.11
N GLY A 45 -27.60 13.29 19.47
CA GLY A 45 -28.21 13.29 18.13
C GLY A 45 -27.24 13.53 16.97
N SER A 46 -25.96 13.77 17.26
CA SER A 46 -24.89 13.88 16.26
C SER A 46 -24.46 12.51 15.74
N ILE A 47 -24.03 12.44 14.48
CA ILE A 47 -23.49 11.20 13.88
C ILE A 47 -21.97 11.27 13.96
N ALA A 48 -21.36 10.37 14.73
CA ALA A 48 -19.91 10.23 14.71
C ALA A 48 -19.46 9.36 13.55
N GLU A 49 -18.35 9.76 12.91
CA GLU A 49 -17.71 9.03 11.83
C GLU A 49 -16.32 8.54 12.29
N VAL A 50 -16.03 7.27 12.02
CA VAL A 50 -14.72 6.66 12.26
C VAL A 50 -14.17 6.12 10.95
N ARG A 51 -13.04 6.65 10.52
CA ARG A 51 -12.26 6.15 9.37
C ARG A 51 -11.19 5.21 9.88
N TYR A 52 -10.82 4.20 9.10
CA TYR A 52 -9.74 3.30 9.49
C TYR A 52 -8.95 2.86 8.26
N ILE A 53 -7.68 2.54 8.47
CA ILE A 53 -6.84 1.84 7.50
C ILE A 53 -6.53 0.48 8.10
N ALA A 54 -6.68 -0.57 7.29
CA ALA A 54 -6.35 -1.95 7.67
C ALA A 54 -5.28 -2.46 6.72
N ASP A 55 -4.03 -2.36 7.16
CA ASP A 55 -2.84 -2.78 6.44
C ASP A 55 -2.03 -3.80 7.26
N GLU A 56 -0.83 -4.15 6.78
CA GLU A 56 0.08 -5.08 7.47
C GLU A 56 0.56 -4.54 8.82
N ASN A 57 0.52 -3.23 9.04
CA ASN A 57 0.80 -2.58 10.32
C ASN A 57 -0.42 -2.60 11.26
N GLY A 58 -1.52 -3.22 10.85
CA GLY A 58 -2.71 -3.47 11.66
C GLY A 58 -3.84 -2.48 11.41
N PHE A 59 -4.66 -2.26 12.45
CA PHE A 59 -5.85 -1.41 12.38
C PHE A 59 -5.53 -0.01 12.93
N GLN A 60 -5.62 1.01 12.08
CA GLN A 60 -5.31 2.40 12.43
C GLN A 60 -6.58 3.28 12.31
N PRO A 61 -7.34 3.50 13.40
CA PRO A 61 -8.55 4.31 13.38
C PRO A 61 -8.24 5.82 13.48
N GLN A 62 -9.04 6.61 12.78
CA GLN A 62 -9.00 8.07 12.76
C GLN A 62 -10.42 8.59 13.04
N SER A 63 -10.61 9.28 14.16
CA SER A 63 -11.89 9.94 14.50
C SER A 63 -11.65 11.10 15.47
N PRO A 64 -12.45 12.18 15.42
CA PRO A 64 -12.39 13.29 16.38
C PRO A 64 -12.71 12.89 17.83
N LEU A 65 -13.33 11.72 18.03
CA LEU A 65 -13.65 11.19 19.35
C LEU A 65 -12.47 10.49 20.03
N LEU A 66 -11.44 10.14 19.28
CA LEU A 66 -10.27 9.49 19.85
C LEU A 66 -9.47 10.50 20.67
N PRO A 67 -8.93 10.11 21.83
CA PRO A 67 -8.04 10.97 22.59
C PRO A 67 -6.84 11.32 21.71
N THR A 68 -6.57 12.62 21.56
CA THR A 68 -5.38 13.07 20.85
C THR A 68 -4.16 12.90 21.77
N PRO A 69 -3.02 12.45 21.22
CA PRO A 69 -1.81 12.39 22.01
C PRO A 69 -1.42 13.80 22.47
N PRO A 70 -0.83 13.93 23.67
CA PRO A 70 -0.35 15.22 24.15
C PRO A 70 0.69 15.81 23.17
N PRO A 71 0.84 17.14 23.14
CA PRO A 71 1.84 17.78 22.30
C PRO A 71 3.24 17.26 22.64
N LEU A 72 4.13 17.27 21.64
CA LEU A 72 5.53 16.91 21.82
C LEU A 72 6.17 17.73 22.95
N PRO A 73 6.89 17.10 23.89
CA PRO A 73 7.52 17.82 24.99
C PRO A 73 8.63 18.75 24.48
N ALA A 74 8.84 19.88 25.17
CA ALA A 74 9.78 20.92 24.74
C ALA A 74 11.21 20.40 24.48
N HIS A 75 11.70 19.51 25.34
CA HIS A 75 13.05 18.93 25.19
C HIS A 75 13.20 18.10 23.90
N ALA A 76 12.13 17.44 23.40
CA ALA A 76 12.21 16.68 22.16
C ALA A 76 12.39 17.62 20.96
N ILE A 77 11.77 18.80 21.00
CA ILE A 77 11.93 19.83 19.98
C ILE A 77 13.36 20.39 20.02
N GLU A 78 13.90 20.62 21.22
CA GLU A 78 15.30 21.04 21.40
C GLU A 78 16.28 19.98 20.88
N GLN A 79 16.03 18.69 21.14
CA GLN A 79 16.83 17.59 20.62
C GLN A 79 16.82 17.54 19.08
N ILE A 80 15.65 17.74 18.45
CA ILE A 80 15.55 17.79 16.98
C ILE A 80 16.37 18.97 16.45
N ARG A 81 16.22 20.16 17.03
CA ARG A 81 16.97 21.36 16.62
C ARG A 81 18.48 21.15 16.75
N PHE A 82 18.93 20.61 17.88
CA PHE A 82 20.33 20.33 18.10
C PHE A 82 20.87 19.28 17.11
N ALA A 83 20.09 18.22 16.84
CA ALA A 83 20.47 17.20 15.86
C ALA A 83 20.57 17.78 14.43
N GLU A 84 19.69 18.72 14.05
CA GLU A 84 19.75 19.44 12.78
C GLU A 84 21.01 20.30 12.68
N GLU A 85 21.38 21.01 13.75
CA GLU A 85 22.62 21.79 13.84
C GLU A 85 23.86 20.88 13.69
N GLN A 86 23.89 19.75 14.40
CA GLN A 86 25.00 18.78 14.29
C GLN A 86 25.13 18.18 12.88
N ARG A 87 24.00 17.91 12.21
CA ARG A 87 24.00 17.47 10.80
C ARG A 87 24.51 18.56 9.85
N ALA A 88 24.11 19.82 10.05
CA ALA A 88 24.59 20.94 9.24
C ALA A 88 26.09 21.17 9.39
N LEU A 89 26.62 20.90 10.59
CA LEU A 89 28.05 20.92 10.89
C LEU A 89 28.80 19.69 10.37
N GLY A 90 28.10 18.67 9.85
CA GLY A 90 28.71 17.44 9.35
C GLY A 90 29.38 16.60 10.43
N VAL A 91 28.92 16.68 11.68
CA VAL A 91 29.47 15.89 12.79
C VAL A 91 29.09 14.42 12.58
N VAL A 92 30.10 13.58 12.34
CA VAL A 92 29.96 12.12 12.28
C VAL A 92 30.43 11.56 13.62
N PHE A 93 29.54 10.83 14.30
CA PHE A 93 29.89 10.09 15.51
C PHE A 93 30.32 8.68 15.07
N GLU A 94 31.63 8.44 15.04
CA GLU A 94 32.23 7.12 14.77
C GLU A 94 32.16 6.21 16.00
#